data_AF-A0AAD8YDM6-F1
#
_entry.id   AF-A0AAD8YDM6-F1
#
_cell.length_a   1.000
_cell.length_b   1.000
_cell.length_c   1.000
_cell.angle_alpha   90.00
_cell.angle_beta   90.00
_cell.angle_gamma   90.00
#
_symmetry.space_group_name_H-M   'P 1'
#
loop_
_entity.id
_entity.type
_entity.pdbx_description
1 polymer ?
#
loop_
_entity_poly.entity_id
_entity_poly.type
_entity_poly.pdbx_seq_one_letter_code
_entity_poly.pdbx_strand_id
1 'polypeptide(L)'
;MSIAALRTESTTAAKSILSSGVDTLTTLSGALSTAAPYADISSAESAFVAAIGADVEKSNDVVDGLYTIVRDALVMAIGNIRVLEKFIGLRVPQMEDGNNFGVTIQMMMAKLLKDKREQLEKSLSDTSKYYSSRADAIDKFNHLSNTSKVETTSESSGKSTGGKDGDSNTSSSNTSSETKTSTGSDKIDAHRVKSLAALDAQMYCDLKFALEGMVDDYLIILDNFEKNMDKLEHPRGKAYGGYGSGGSSMVY
;
A
#
# COMPACT_ATOMS: atom_id res chain seq x y z
N MET A 1 15.87 -14.40 24.56
CA MET A 1 14.45 -14.52 24.18
C MET A 1 14.19 -15.96 23.76
N SER A 2 13.14 -16.63 24.27
CA SER A 2 12.86 -18.06 23.98
C SER A 2 11.77 -18.20 22.92
N ILE A 3 11.70 -19.37 22.25
CA ILE A 3 10.60 -19.69 21.32
C ILE A 3 9.23 -19.63 22.03
N ALA A 4 9.17 -20.03 23.31
CA ALA A 4 7.96 -19.91 24.11
C ALA A 4 7.53 -18.44 24.33
N ALA A 5 8.48 -17.53 24.54
CA ALA A 5 8.20 -16.10 24.63
C ALA A 5 7.65 -15.56 23.29
N LEU A 6 8.25 -15.95 22.17
CA LEU A 6 7.79 -15.56 20.83
C LEU A 6 6.39 -16.08 20.49
N ARG A 7 6.03 -17.28 20.97
CA ARG A 7 4.65 -17.81 20.87
C ARG A 7 3.66 -16.96 21.65
N THR A 8 4.03 -16.57 22.87
CA THR A 8 3.19 -15.73 23.73
C THR A 8 2.96 -14.36 23.10
N GLU A 9 4.04 -13.71 22.66
CA GLU A 9 3.98 -12.43 21.94
C GLU A 9 3.09 -12.50 20.69
N SER A 10 3.24 -13.56 19.89
CA SER A 10 2.40 -13.78 18.72
C SER A 10 0.91 -13.96 19.07
N THR A 11 0.59 -14.53 20.23
CA THR A 11 -0.79 -14.60 20.76
C THR A 11 -1.33 -13.21 21.02
N THR A 12 -0.58 -12.39 21.74
CA THR A 12 -0.98 -11.04 22.14
C THR A 12 -1.19 -10.18 20.91
N ALA A 13 -0.27 -10.23 19.95
CA ALA A 13 -0.38 -9.49 18.69
C ALA A 13 -1.62 -9.91 17.88
N ALA A 14 -1.86 -11.22 17.72
CA ALA A 14 -3.05 -11.70 17.01
C ALA A 14 -4.34 -11.26 17.71
N LYS A 15 -4.45 -11.41 19.04
CA LYS A 15 -5.63 -10.98 19.79
C LYS A 15 -5.88 -9.48 19.70
N SER A 16 -4.81 -8.67 19.71
CA SER A 16 -4.93 -7.23 19.51
C SER A 16 -5.57 -6.91 18.17
N ILE A 17 -5.09 -7.53 17.08
CA ILE A 17 -5.63 -7.36 15.73
C ILE A 17 -7.11 -7.74 15.68
N LEU A 18 -7.47 -8.92 16.23
CA LEU A 18 -8.86 -9.39 16.23
C LEU A 18 -9.77 -8.44 17.02
N SER A 19 -9.30 -7.91 18.15
CA SER A 19 -10.09 -7.01 19.00
C SER A 19 -10.34 -5.64 18.38
N SER A 20 -9.37 -5.10 17.62
CA SER A 20 -9.52 -3.81 16.93
C SER A 20 -10.05 -3.95 15.49
N GLY A 21 -10.35 -5.17 15.05
CA GLY A 21 -10.65 -5.48 13.65
C GLY A 21 -11.93 -4.78 13.16
N VAL A 22 -12.99 -4.78 13.97
CA VAL A 22 -14.28 -4.14 13.61
C VAL A 22 -14.14 -2.63 13.50
N ASP A 23 -13.39 -2.00 14.41
CA ASP A 23 -13.12 -0.55 14.35
C ASP A 23 -12.29 -0.19 13.12
N THR A 24 -11.33 -1.06 12.76
CA THR A 24 -10.51 -0.91 11.54
C THR A 24 -11.39 -0.95 10.29
N LEU A 25 -12.28 -1.95 10.18
CA LEU A 25 -13.22 -2.06 9.05
C LEU A 25 -14.13 -0.83 8.95
N THR A 26 -14.71 -0.41 10.08
CA THR A 26 -15.61 0.75 10.13
C THR A 26 -14.90 2.03 9.66
N THR A 27 -13.66 2.23 10.12
CA THR A 27 -12.83 3.38 9.73
C THR A 27 -12.56 3.38 8.23
N LEU A 28 -12.16 2.24 7.68
CA LEU A 28 -11.80 2.11 6.26
C LEU A 28 -13.02 2.25 5.34
N SER A 29 -14.16 1.64 5.68
CA SER A 29 -15.41 1.80 4.91
C SER A 29 -15.90 3.25 4.92
N GLY A 30 -15.76 3.94 6.06
CA GLY A 30 -16.07 5.37 6.17
C GLY A 30 -15.14 6.25 5.33
N ALA A 31 -13.84 5.97 5.37
CA ALA A 31 -12.83 6.67 4.57
C ALA A 31 -13.09 6.48 3.06
N LEU A 32 -13.39 5.26 2.62
CA LEU A 32 -13.73 4.99 1.22
C LEU A 32 -14.95 5.78 0.76
N SER A 33 -16.03 5.76 1.56
CA SER A 33 -17.28 6.48 1.23
C SER A 33 -17.06 7.98 1.07
N THR A 34 -16.07 8.54 1.78
CA THR A 34 -15.70 9.96 1.71
C THR A 34 -14.77 10.25 0.52
N ALA A 35 -13.82 9.36 0.25
CA ALA A 35 -12.76 9.57 -0.74
C ALA A 35 -13.16 9.15 -2.18
N ALA A 36 -14.20 8.32 -2.35
CA ALA A 36 -14.66 7.82 -3.64
C ALA A 36 -16.02 8.43 -4.04
N PRO A 37 -16.06 9.68 -4.54
CA PRO A 37 -17.32 10.40 -4.78
C PRO A 37 -18.12 9.92 -6.01
N TYR A 38 -17.50 9.17 -6.92
CA TYR A 38 -18.12 8.75 -8.17
C TYR A 38 -18.60 7.29 -8.09
N ALA A 39 -19.88 7.07 -8.38
CA ALA A 39 -20.48 5.74 -8.36
C ALA A 39 -20.07 4.88 -9.57
N ASP A 40 -19.85 5.51 -10.72
CA ASP A 40 -19.50 4.85 -11.98
C ASP A 40 -18.32 5.53 -12.67
N ILE A 41 -17.63 4.75 -13.52
CA ILE A 41 -16.43 5.20 -14.23
C ILE A 41 -16.73 6.34 -15.21
N SER A 42 -17.91 6.36 -15.85
CA SER A 42 -18.30 7.43 -16.78
C SER A 42 -18.42 8.80 -16.11
N SER A 43 -18.92 8.82 -14.87
CA SER A 43 -19.01 10.02 -14.05
C SER A 43 -17.62 10.50 -13.64
N ALA A 44 -16.73 9.59 -13.24
CA ALA A 44 -15.35 9.91 -12.92
C ALA A 44 -14.60 10.47 -14.14
N GLU A 45 -14.66 9.80 -15.29
CA GLU A 45 -14.04 10.26 -16.54
C GLU A 45 -14.53 11.65 -16.95
N SER A 46 -15.85 11.88 -16.91
CA SER A 46 -16.43 13.17 -17.27
C SER A 46 -15.96 14.28 -16.35
N ALA A 47 -15.90 14.02 -15.04
CA ALA A 47 -15.40 14.97 -14.06
C ALA A 47 -13.89 15.24 -14.23
N PHE A 48 -13.09 14.22 -14.53
CA PHE A 48 -11.65 14.36 -14.73
C PHE A 48 -11.30 15.08 -16.03
N VAL A 49 -12.03 14.84 -17.12
CA VAL A 49 -11.92 15.67 -18.35
C VAL A 49 -12.16 17.13 -18.04
N ALA A 50 -13.21 17.44 -17.27
CA ALA A 50 -13.51 18.81 -16.88
C ALA A 50 -12.44 19.43 -15.95
N ALA A 51 -11.90 18.63 -15.03
CA ALA A 51 -10.91 19.08 -14.05
C ALA A 51 -9.52 19.35 -14.65
N ILE A 52 -9.12 18.59 -15.69
CA ILE A 52 -7.89 18.84 -16.46
C ILE A 52 -7.99 20.20 -17.15
N GLY A 53 -9.09 20.46 -17.86
CA GLY A 53 -9.32 21.75 -18.51
C GLY A 53 -8.15 22.16 -19.42
N ALA A 54 -7.53 23.32 -19.12
CA ALA A 54 -6.37 23.85 -19.84
C ALA A 54 -5.02 23.45 -19.24
N ASP A 55 -5.00 22.89 -18.03
CA ASP A 55 -3.79 22.54 -17.29
C ASP A 55 -3.62 21.02 -17.26
N VAL A 56 -2.91 20.52 -18.26
CA VAL A 56 -2.70 19.07 -18.45
C VAL A 56 -1.71 18.47 -17.45
N GLU A 57 -0.91 19.30 -16.78
CA GLU A 57 0.08 18.86 -15.78
C GLU A 57 -0.53 18.77 -14.38
N LYS A 58 -1.68 19.41 -14.17
CA LYS A 58 -2.42 19.39 -12.89
C LYS A 58 -2.60 17.97 -12.35
N SER A 59 -2.36 17.81 -11.05
CA SER A 59 -2.65 16.58 -10.29
C SER A 59 -4.14 16.25 -10.31
N ASN A 60 -4.46 14.98 -10.08
CA ASN A 60 -5.84 14.55 -9.83
C ASN A 60 -6.03 14.34 -8.34
N ASP A 61 -6.49 15.38 -7.64
CA ASP A 61 -6.58 15.39 -6.18
C ASP A 61 -7.49 14.27 -5.61
N VAL A 62 -8.51 13.84 -6.38
CA VAL A 62 -9.38 12.71 -6.00
C VAL A 62 -8.60 11.40 -6.05
N VAL A 63 -7.86 11.16 -7.13
CA VAL A 63 -7.03 9.96 -7.26
C VAL A 63 -5.89 9.99 -6.24
N ASP A 64 -5.22 11.11 -6.04
CA ASP A 64 -4.13 11.25 -5.07
C ASP A 64 -4.59 10.98 -3.63
N GLY A 65 -5.76 11.53 -3.25
CA GLY A 65 -6.36 11.26 -1.94
C GLY A 65 -6.67 9.78 -1.72
N LEU A 66 -7.30 9.13 -2.71
CA LEU A 66 -7.54 7.69 -2.67
C LEU A 66 -6.24 6.89 -2.66
N TYR A 67 -5.25 7.28 -3.46
CA TYR A 67 -3.98 6.58 -3.61
C TYR A 67 -3.26 6.46 -2.27
N THR A 68 -3.20 7.54 -1.49
CA THR A 68 -2.61 7.52 -0.14
C THR A 68 -3.39 6.59 0.79
N ILE A 69 -4.71 6.77 0.91
CA ILE A 69 -5.55 6.02 1.85
C ILE A 69 -5.49 4.52 1.56
N VAL A 70 -5.67 4.13 0.29
CA VAL A 70 -5.77 2.73 -0.11
C VAL A 70 -4.44 2.01 0.06
N ARG A 71 -3.32 2.64 -0.30
CA ARG A 71 -2.01 1.98 -0.18
C ARG A 71 -1.62 1.75 1.28
N ASP A 72 -1.86 2.71 2.16
CA ASP A 72 -1.62 2.55 3.60
C ASP A 72 -2.51 1.44 4.17
N ALA A 73 -3.78 1.40 3.76
CA ALA A 73 -4.72 0.37 4.17
C ALA A 73 -4.28 -1.03 3.71
N LEU A 74 -3.81 -1.18 2.46
CA LEU A 74 -3.29 -2.44 1.94
C LEU A 74 -2.04 -2.90 2.71
N VAL A 75 -1.07 -2.01 2.95
CA VAL A 75 0.14 -2.33 3.72
C VAL A 75 -0.21 -2.76 5.14
N MET A 76 -1.13 -2.06 5.80
CA MET A 76 -1.62 -2.41 7.13
C MET A 76 -2.25 -3.81 7.14
N ALA A 77 -3.15 -4.10 6.20
CA ALA A 77 -3.82 -5.38 6.10
C ALA A 77 -2.84 -6.53 5.84
N ILE A 78 -1.90 -6.35 4.91
CA ILE A 78 -0.82 -7.32 4.63
C ILE A 78 0.00 -7.59 5.90
N GLY A 79 0.38 -6.54 6.63
CA GLY A 79 1.12 -6.65 7.89
C GLY A 79 0.35 -7.46 8.94
N ASN A 80 -0.94 -7.15 9.12
CA ASN A 80 -1.81 -7.86 10.05
C ASN A 80 -1.98 -9.33 9.67
N ILE A 81 -2.17 -9.63 8.38
CA ILE A 81 -2.28 -11.02 7.90
C ILE A 81 -0.98 -11.78 8.20
N ARG A 82 0.20 -11.19 8.01
CA ARG A 82 1.48 -11.83 8.37
C ARG A 82 1.59 -12.15 9.86
N VAL A 83 1.07 -11.29 10.73
CA VAL A 83 1.00 -11.57 12.18
C VAL A 83 0.10 -12.76 12.46
N LEU A 84 -1.05 -12.86 11.78
CA LEU A 84 -1.99 -13.98 11.90
C LEU A 84 -1.41 -15.29 11.32
N GLU A 85 -0.70 -15.23 10.20
CA GLU A 85 0.05 -16.37 9.63
C GLU A 85 1.09 -16.89 10.64
N LYS A 86 1.87 -15.99 11.25
CA LYS A 86 2.84 -16.33 12.30
C LYS A 86 2.15 -16.98 13.51
N PHE A 87 0.99 -16.45 13.90
CA PHE A 87 0.20 -17.02 14.99
C PHE A 87 -0.20 -18.48 14.72
N ILE A 88 -0.69 -18.79 13.52
CA ILE A 88 -1.05 -20.16 13.13
C ILE A 88 0.20 -21.04 13.04
N GLY A 89 1.23 -20.58 12.33
CA GLY A 89 2.45 -21.36 12.09
C GLY A 89 3.15 -21.80 13.36
N LEU A 90 3.15 -20.97 14.41
CA LEU A 90 3.77 -21.29 15.70
C LEU A 90 2.95 -22.26 16.57
N ARG A 91 1.73 -22.61 16.16
CA ARG A 91 0.77 -23.48 16.87
C ARG A 91 0.48 -24.79 16.17
N VAL A 92 1.11 -25.03 15.02
CA VAL A 92 1.08 -26.34 14.39
C VAL A 92 1.78 -27.33 15.34
N PRO A 93 1.10 -28.38 15.80
CA PRO A 93 1.66 -29.31 16.76
C PRO A 93 2.61 -30.30 16.06
N GLN A 94 3.32 -31.11 16.86
CA GLN A 94 4.11 -32.22 16.33
C GLN A 94 3.23 -33.16 15.48
N MET A 95 3.74 -33.66 14.36
CA MET A 95 3.03 -34.61 13.51
C MET A 95 2.74 -35.92 14.25
N GLU A 96 1.51 -36.39 14.18
CA GLU A 96 1.01 -37.62 14.81
C GLU A 96 0.00 -38.32 13.89
N ASP A 97 -0.18 -39.63 14.03
CA ASP A 97 -1.07 -40.43 13.17
C ASP A 97 -2.57 -40.15 13.42
N GLY A 98 -2.93 -39.56 14.57
CA GLY A 98 -4.33 -39.34 14.99
C GLY A 98 -4.62 -37.94 15.50
N ASN A 99 -5.91 -37.63 15.70
CA ASN A 99 -6.39 -36.35 16.25
C ASN A 99 -5.97 -35.11 15.43
N ASN A 100 -6.08 -35.21 14.10
CA ASN A 100 -5.61 -34.18 13.16
C ASN A 100 -6.69 -33.20 12.69
N PHE A 101 -7.94 -33.31 13.16
CA PHE A 101 -9.03 -32.44 12.71
C PHE A 101 -8.75 -30.94 12.95
N GLY A 102 -8.33 -30.56 14.15
CA GLY A 102 -7.98 -29.15 14.42
C GLY A 102 -6.72 -28.70 13.68
N VAL A 103 -5.79 -29.62 13.37
CA VAL A 103 -4.63 -29.33 12.52
C VAL A 103 -5.08 -29.03 11.10
N THR A 104 -6.07 -29.77 10.56
CA THR A 104 -6.68 -29.47 9.25
C THR A 104 -7.29 -28.08 9.23
N ILE A 105 -8.01 -27.66 10.29
CA ILE A 105 -8.56 -26.30 10.40
C ILE A 105 -7.42 -25.26 10.38
N GLN A 106 -6.34 -25.48 11.12
CA GLN A 106 -5.17 -24.59 11.09
C GLN A 106 -4.58 -24.47 9.67
N MET A 107 -4.47 -25.57 8.93
CA MET A 107 -3.92 -25.56 7.57
C MET A 107 -4.85 -24.86 6.58
N MET A 108 -6.17 -25.05 6.70
CA MET A 108 -7.16 -24.31 5.89
C MET A 108 -7.07 -22.81 6.16
N MET A 109 -6.94 -22.42 7.43
CA MET A 109 -6.78 -21.01 7.80
C MET A 109 -5.46 -20.42 7.30
N ALA A 110 -4.36 -21.16 7.43
CA ALA A 110 -3.06 -20.73 6.90
C ALA A 110 -3.10 -20.52 5.39
N LYS A 111 -3.81 -21.40 4.66
CA LYS A 111 -4.02 -21.25 3.22
C LYS A 111 -4.87 -20.02 2.89
N LEU A 112 -5.98 -19.82 3.58
CA LEU A 112 -6.83 -18.62 3.39
C LEU A 112 -6.01 -17.34 3.57
N LEU A 113 -5.26 -17.24 4.67
CA LEU A 113 -4.42 -16.07 4.96
C LEU A 113 -3.38 -15.82 3.88
N LYS A 114 -2.69 -16.89 3.43
CA LYS A 114 -1.71 -16.79 2.34
C LYS A 114 -2.34 -16.28 1.05
N ASP A 115 -3.45 -16.88 0.62
CA ASP A 115 -4.12 -16.52 -0.63
C ASP A 115 -4.60 -15.06 -0.59
N LYS A 116 -5.19 -14.62 0.53
CA LYS A 116 -5.62 -13.23 0.70
C LYS A 116 -4.45 -12.26 0.74
N ARG A 117 -3.36 -12.60 1.43
CA ARG A 117 -2.15 -11.76 1.45
C ARG A 117 -1.56 -11.57 0.05
N GLU A 118 -1.45 -12.63 -0.73
CA GLU A 118 -0.93 -12.57 -2.10
C GLU A 118 -1.82 -11.71 -3.02
N GLN A 119 -3.14 -11.78 -2.85
CA GLN A 119 -4.09 -10.91 -3.54
C GLN A 119 -3.87 -9.42 -3.19
N LEU A 120 -3.73 -9.08 -1.89
CA LEU A 120 -3.49 -7.71 -1.46
C LEU A 120 -2.11 -7.18 -1.88
N GLU A 121 -1.08 -8.02 -1.82
CA GLU A 121 0.27 -7.70 -2.31
C GLU A 121 0.26 -7.38 -3.81
N LYS A 122 -0.53 -8.14 -4.59
CA LYS A 122 -0.72 -7.85 -6.02
C LYS A 122 -1.43 -6.50 -6.23
N SER A 123 -2.55 -6.25 -5.54
CA SER A 123 -3.25 -4.96 -5.62
C SER A 123 -2.34 -3.77 -5.27
N LEU A 124 -1.52 -3.89 -4.23
CA LEU A 124 -0.55 -2.86 -3.85
C LEU A 124 0.50 -2.63 -4.95
N SER A 125 1.00 -3.70 -5.55
CA SER A 125 1.99 -3.63 -6.64
C SER A 125 1.41 -2.96 -7.89
N ASP A 126 0.18 -3.31 -8.27
CA ASP A 126 -0.47 -2.81 -9.49
C ASP A 126 -0.64 -1.27 -9.46
N THR A 127 -0.85 -0.67 -8.28
CA THR A 127 -0.97 0.79 -8.15
C THR A 127 0.34 1.55 -8.37
N SER A 128 1.51 0.90 -8.22
CA SER A 128 2.82 1.58 -8.23
C SER A 128 3.17 2.30 -9.53
N LYS A 129 2.56 1.90 -10.65
CA LYS A 129 2.86 2.43 -11.98
C LYS A 129 2.06 3.68 -12.33
N TYR A 130 1.08 4.04 -11.52
CA TYR A 130 0.15 5.14 -11.83
C TYR A 130 0.88 6.42 -12.23
N TYR A 131 1.74 6.93 -11.35
CA TYR A 131 2.42 8.21 -11.59
C TYR A 131 3.35 8.17 -12.81
N SER A 132 4.06 7.07 -13.03
CA SER A 132 4.88 6.92 -14.25
C SER A 132 4.02 6.90 -15.51
N SER A 133 2.92 6.14 -15.52
CA SER A 133 2.03 6.06 -16.68
C SER A 133 1.30 7.37 -16.95
N ARG A 134 0.96 8.12 -15.88
CA ARG A 134 0.38 9.45 -15.98
C ARG A 134 1.39 10.45 -16.53
N ALA A 135 2.63 10.44 -16.06
CA ALA A 135 3.72 11.26 -16.61
C ALA A 135 3.94 10.98 -18.10
N ASP A 136 4.02 9.72 -18.50
CA ASP A 136 4.14 9.33 -19.91
C ASP A 136 2.93 9.79 -20.76
N ALA A 137 1.75 9.86 -20.16
CA ALA A 137 0.55 10.39 -20.82
C ALA A 137 0.59 11.92 -20.94
N ILE A 138 1.19 12.63 -19.98
CA ILE A 138 1.41 14.08 -20.01
C ILE A 138 2.48 14.45 -21.06
N ASP A 139 3.57 13.68 -21.18
CA ASP A 139 4.62 13.93 -22.18
C ASP A 139 4.09 13.90 -23.62
N LYS A 140 2.99 13.18 -23.84
CA LYS A 140 2.27 13.14 -25.12
C LYS A 140 1.59 14.46 -25.47
N PHE A 141 1.58 15.46 -24.59
CA PHE A 141 1.13 16.83 -24.87
C PHE A 141 2.26 17.75 -25.37
N ASN A 142 3.39 17.19 -25.81
CA ASN A 142 4.53 17.91 -26.41
C ASN A 142 4.24 18.89 -27.58
N HIS A 143 3.02 18.90 -28.11
CA HIS A 143 2.55 19.86 -29.11
C HIS A 143 2.17 21.22 -28.51
N LEU A 144 1.94 21.29 -27.20
CA LEU A 144 1.60 22.51 -26.49
C LEU A 144 2.82 23.43 -26.34
N SER A 145 2.56 24.73 -26.36
CA SER A 145 3.55 25.75 -26.04
C SER A 145 3.96 25.59 -24.58
N ASN A 146 5.26 25.37 -24.34
CA ASN A 146 5.79 25.24 -22.99
C ASN A 146 6.72 26.42 -22.69
N THR A 147 6.54 27.00 -21.51
CA THR A 147 7.39 28.08 -21.00
C THR A 147 8.24 27.52 -19.88
N SER A 148 9.50 27.21 -20.17
CA SER A 148 10.46 26.74 -19.19
C SER A 148 11.38 27.90 -18.77
N LYS A 149 11.52 28.10 -17.45
CA LYS A 149 12.58 28.98 -16.92
C LYS A 149 13.88 28.19 -16.88
N VAL A 150 14.86 28.61 -17.67
CA VAL A 150 16.22 28.08 -17.62
C VAL A 150 17.06 29.04 -16.80
N GLU A 151 17.55 28.58 -15.65
CA GLU A 151 18.55 29.29 -14.87
C GLU A 151 19.93 28.87 -15.36
N THR A 152 20.70 29.84 -15.84
CA THR A 152 22.10 29.60 -16.25
C THR A 152 23.00 30.25 -15.21
N THR A 153 23.67 29.43 -14.41
CA THR A 153 24.73 29.88 -13.51
C THR A 153 26.06 29.86 -14.26
N SER A 154 26.62 31.05 -14.51
CA SER A 154 27.95 31.19 -15.12
C SER A 154 28.93 31.63 -14.05
N GLU A 155 29.96 30.83 -13.80
CA GLU A 155 31.09 31.18 -12.95
C GLU A 155 32.24 31.70 -13.81
N SER A 156 32.58 32.98 -13.65
CA SER A 156 33.76 33.56 -14.30
C SER A 156 34.87 33.78 -13.27
N SER A 157 35.95 32.99 -13.36
CA SER A 157 37.18 33.22 -12.60
C SER A 157 38.13 34.11 -13.40
N GLY A 158 38.24 35.39 -13.01
CA GLY A 158 39.25 36.30 -13.54
C GLY A 158 40.54 36.20 -12.71
N LYS A 159 41.65 35.80 -13.34
CA LYS A 159 42.99 35.89 -12.71
C LYS A 159 43.69 37.16 -13.19
N SER A 160 43.78 38.16 -12.33
CA SER A 160 44.59 39.37 -12.59
C SER A 160 46.05 39.08 -12.22
N THR A 161 46.95 39.08 -13.21
CA THR A 161 48.40 39.06 -12.95
C THR A 161 48.93 40.49 -12.91
N GLY A 162 48.90 41.11 -11.73
CA GLY A 162 49.45 42.45 -11.47
C GLY A 162 50.18 42.47 -10.12
N GLY A 163 51.40 42.99 -10.09
CA GLY A 163 52.40 42.77 -9.05
C GLY A 163 52.12 43.35 -7.65
N LYS A 164 52.80 42.73 -6.68
CA LYS A 164 53.08 43.11 -5.28
C LYS A 164 51.86 43.40 -4.36
N ASP A 165 51.75 42.52 -3.37
CA ASP A 165 50.94 42.55 -2.15
C ASP A 165 49.42 42.27 -2.31
N GLY A 166 49.03 41.05 -1.88
CA GLY A 166 47.65 40.66 -1.56
C GLY A 166 46.87 39.98 -2.69
N ASP A 167 46.94 38.65 -2.78
CA ASP A 167 46.06 37.87 -3.68
C ASP A 167 44.64 37.82 -3.06
N SER A 168 43.69 38.51 -3.70
CA SER A 168 42.28 38.51 -3.33
C SER A 168 41.48 37.88 -4.46
N ASN A 169 41.11 36.61 -4.28
CA ASN A 169 40.29 35.87 -5.22
C ASN A 169 38.83 36.37 -5.12
N THR A 170 38.38 37.20 -6.05
CA THR A 170 36.97 37.61 -6.12
C THR A 170 36.23 36.67 -7.05
N SER A 171 35.49 35.72 -6.47
CA SER A 171 34.48 34.94 -7.20
C SER A 171 33.22 35.80 -7.34
N SER A 172 32.80 36.03 -8.57
CA SER A 172 31.50 36.63 -8.87
C SER A 172 30.63 35.58 -9.55
N SER A 173 29.51 35.28 -8.92
CA SER A 173 28.45 34.42 -9.45
C SER A 173 27.39 35.33 -10.06
N ASN A 174 27.15 35.21 -11.36
CA ASN A 174 26.04 35.86 -12.03
C ASN A 174 25.01 34.78 -12.39
N THR A 175 23.80 34.93 -11.87
CA THR A 175 22.65 34.07 -12.23
C THR A 175 21.80 34.84 -13.24
N SER A 176 21.74 34.35 -14.48
CA SER A 176 20.79 34.84 -15.48
C SER A 176 19.64 33.84 -15.61
N SER A 177 18.41 34.35 -15.58
CA SER A 177 17.22 33.57 -15.89
C SER A 177 16.78 33.91 -17.31
N GLU A 178 16.79 32.91 -18.19
CA GLU A 178 16.23 33.01 -19.53
C GLU A 178 14.93 32.21 -19.58
N THR A 179 13.86 32.85 -20.04
CA THR A 179 12.60 32.17 -20.29
C THR A 179 12.65 31.64 -21.71
N LYS A 180 12.78 30.32 -21.88
CA LYS A 180 12.65 29.68 -23.19
C LYS A 180 11.19 29.27 -23.39
N THR A 181 10.55 29.91 -24.36
CA THR A 181 9.21 29.55 -24.81
C THR A 181 9.34 28.72 -26.09
N SER A 182 8.83 27.49 -26.09
CA SER A 182 8.68 26.71 -27.30
C SER A 182 7.41 27.13 -28.06
N THR A 183 7.52 27.37 -29.36
CA THR A 183 6.41 27.74 -30.23
C THR A 183 5.58 26.49 -30.57
N GLY A 184 4.70 26.08 -29.66
CA GLY A 184 3.71 25.02 -29.85
C GLY A 184 2.35 25.53 -30.32
N SER A 185 1.41 24.62 -30.55
CA SER A 185 -0.01 24.93 -30.76
C SER A 185 -0.69 25.17 -29.41
N ASP A 186 -1.40 26.28 -29.25
CA ASP A 186 -2.19 26.54 -28.03
C ASP A 186 -3.48 25.68 -27.96
N LYS A 187 -3.80 24.96 -29.04
CA LYS A 187 -4.95 24.06 -29.08
C LYS A 187 -4.61 22.72 -28.45
N ILE A 188 -5.29 22.43 -27.34
CA ILE A 188 -5.25 21.14 -26.66
C ILE A 188 -6.02 20.08 -27.46
N ASP A 189 -5.37 18.94 -27.70
CA ASP A 189 -5.98 17.77 -28.31
C ASP A 189 -7.01 17.11 -27.35
N ALA A 190 -8.28 17.11 -27.76
CA ALA A 190 -9.37 16.56 -26.95
C ALA A 190 -9.27 15.05 -26.71
N HIS A 191 -8.68 14.28 -27.62
CA HIS A 191 -8.48 12.84 -27.43
C HIS A 191 -7.37 12.56 -26.43
N ARG A 192 -6.32 13.39 -26.39
CA ARG A 192 -5.27 13.28 -25.37
C ARG A 192 -5.81 13.58 -23.97
N VAL A 193 -6.65 14.63 -23.84
CA VAL A 193 -7.34 14.92 -22.56
C VAL A 193 -8.20 13.76 -22.12
N LYS A 194 -9.03 13.21 -23.02
CA LYS A 194 -9.85 12.03 -22.72
C LYS A 194 -9.01 10.81 -22.34
N SER A 195 -7.88 10.60 -23.01
CA SER A 195 -6.96 9.50 -22.68
C SER A 195 -6.33 9.67 -21.29
N LEU A 196 -5.95 10.89 -20.89
CA LEU A 196 -5.41 11.17 -19.56
C LEU A 196 -6.49 10.98 -18.49
N ALA A 197 -7.70 11.50 -18.73
CA ALA A 197 -8.84 11.31 -17.83
C ALA A 197 -9.25 9.84 -17.67
N ALA A 198 -9.21 9.05 -18.75
CA ALA A 198 -9.50 7.62 -18.70
C ALA A 198 -8.45 6.86 -17.89
N LEU A 199 -7.17 7.23 -17.98
CA LEU A 199 -6.10 6.68 -17.14
C LEU A 199 -6.35 6.98 -15.65
N ASP A 200 -6.72 8.22 -15.33
CA ASP A 200 -7.07 8.62 -13.96
C ASP A 200 -8.33 7.89 -13.45
N ALA A 201 -9.36 7.74 -14.28
CA ALA A 201 -10.59 7.03 -13.94
C ALA A 201 -10.39 5.52 -13.74
N GLN A 202 -9.49 4.90 -14.52
CA GLN A 202 -9.11 3.51 -14.30
C GLN A 202 -8.41 3.34 -12.96
N MET A 203 -7.42 4.19 -12.64
CA MET A 203 -6.74 4.14 -11.35
C MET A 203 -7.70 4.38 -10.19
N TYR A 204 -8.64 5.33 -10.33
CA TYR A 204 -9.71 5.55 -9.37
C TYR A 204 -10.50 4.25 -9.08
N CYS A 205 -10.92 3.53 -10.13
CA CYS A 205 -11.65 2.28 -9.98
C CYS A 205 -10.78 1.18 -9.35
N ASP A 206 -9.53 1.06 -9.78
CA ASP A 206 -8.59 0.05 -9.26
C ASP A 206 -8.35 0.25 -7.76
N LEU A 207 -8.17 1.51 -7.31
CA LEU A 207 -8.02 1.86 -5.90
C LEU A 207 -9.30 1.57 -5.10
N LYS A 208 -10.47 1.95 -5.63
CA LYS A 208 -11.77 1.69 -5.00
C LYS A 208 -11.98 0.18 -4.82
N PHE A 209 -11.81 -0.61 -5.87
CA PHE A 209 -11.97 -2.06 -5.82
C PHE A 209 -10.93 -2.74 -4.93
N ALA A 210 -9.70 -2.23 -4.89
CA ALA A 210 -8.68 -2.75 -3.99
C ALA A 210 -9.06 -2.54 -2.51
N LEU A 211 -9.63 -1.38 -2.15
CA LEU A 211 -10.06 -1.12 -0.78
C LEU A 211 -11.34 -1.90 -0.41
N GLU A 212 -12.32 -1.96 -1.31
CA GLU A 212 -13.53 -2.78 -1.12
C GLU A 212 -13.17 -4.25 -0.91
N GLY A 213 -12.35 -4.81 -1.83
CA GLY A 213 -11.88 -6.19 -1.72
C GLY A 213 -11.05 -6.43 -0.47
N MET A 214 -10.21 -5.48 -0.04
CA MET A 214 -9.46 -5.61 1.20
C MET A 214 -10.39 -5.64 2.43
N VAL A 215 -11.39 -4.76 2.49
CA VAL A 215 -12.38 -4.73 3.59
C VAL A 215 -13.12 -6.06 3.66
N ASP A 216 -13.58 -6.59 2.53
CA ASP A 216 -14.27 -7.88 2.46
C ASP A 216 -13.36 -9.04 2.91
N ASP A 217 -12.12 -9.08 2.40
CA ASP A 217 -11.14 -10.11 2.75
C ASP A 217 -10.80 -10.07 4.25
N TYR A 218 -10.65 -8.88 4.80
CA TYR A 218 -10.33 -8.68 6.21
C TYR A 218 -11.50 -9.09 7.11
N LEU A 219 -12.74 -8.77 6.73
CA LEU A 219 -13.96 -9.24 7.42
C LEU A 219 -14.05 -10.77 7.43
N ILE A 220 -13.82 -11.42 6.27
CA ILE A 220 -13.83 -12.89 6.17
C ILE A 220 -12.78 -13.50 7.10
N ILE A 221 -11.59 -12.89 7.17
CA ILE A 221 -10.52 -13.36 8.06
C ILE A 221 -10.94 -13.25 9.53
N LEU A 222 -11.48 -12.11 9.95
CA LEU A 222 -11.95 -11.90 11.33
C LEU A 222 -13.03 -12.92 11.72
N ASP A 223 -14.04 -13.09 10.87
CA ASP A 223 -15.13 -14.04 11.08
C ASP A 223 -14.63 -15.50 11.17
N ASN A 224 -13.67 -15.89 10.33
CA ASN A 224 -13.06 -17.22 10.40
C ASN A 224 -12.24 -17.42 11.67
N PHE A 225 -11.51 -16.40 12.13
CA PHE A 225 -10.81 -16.45 13.41
C PHE A 225 -11.79 -16.60 14.57
N GLU A 226 -12.84 -15.78 14.61
CA GLU A 226 -13.85 -15.82 15.67
C GLU A 226 -14.49 -17.21 15.80
N LYS A 227 -14.93 -17.79 14.68
CA LYS A 227 -15.58 -19.11 14.65
C LYS A 227 -14.66 -20.26 15.05
N ASN A 228 -13.36 -20.14 14.76
CA ASN A 228 -12.43 -21.27 14.87
C ASN A 228 -11.36 -21.10 15.95
N MET A 229 -11.37 -20.00 16.72
CA MET A 229 -10.25 -19.60 17.60
C MET A 229 -9.77 -20.72 18.53
N ASP A 230 -10.69 -21.47 19.15
CA ASP A 230 -10.37 -22.59 20.03
C ASP A 230 -9.54 -23.67 19.32
N LYS A 231 -9.87 -24.00 18.07
CA LYS A 231 -9.14 -24.98 17.25
C LYS A 231 -7.82 -24.42 16.73
N LEU A 232 -7.76 -23.11 16.49
CA LEU A 232 -6.52 -22.45 16.07
C LEU A 232 -5.51 -22.37 17.22
N GLU A 233 -5.96 -22.14 18.46
CA GLU A 233 -5.12 -22.16 19.67
C GLU A 233 -4.77 -23.57 20.15
N HIS A 234 -5.74 -24.48 20.10
CA HIS A 234 -5.63 -25.82 20.66
C HIS A 234 -6.15 -26.88 19.66
N PRO A 235 -5.38 -27.19 18.61
CA PRO A 235 -5.83 -28.08 17.52
C PRO A 235 -6.13 -29.50 17.98
N ARG A 236 -5.54 -29.94 19.09
CA ARG A 236 -5.79 -31.26 19.72
C ARG A 236 -6.66 -31.19 20.98
N GLY A 237 -7.27 -30.03 21.26
CA GLY A 237 -7.98 -29.74 22.51
C GLY A 237 -7.04 -29.27 23.62
N LYS A 238 -7.63 -28.73 24.70
CA LYS A 238 -6.88 -28.43 25.92
C LYS A 238 -6.54 -29.77 26.58
N ALA A 239 -5.26 -29.98 26.92
CA ALA A 239 -4.91 -31.08 27.81
C ALA A 239 -5.68 -30.85 29.12
N TYR A 240 -6.71 -31.66 29.37
CA TYR A 240 -7.29 -31.74 30.71
C TYR A 240 -6.15 -32.21 31.63
N GLY A 241 -5.75 -31.37 32.58
CA GLY A 241 -4.77 -31.76 33.57
C GLY A 241 -5.25 -32.98 34.34
N GLY A 242 -4.37 -33.98 34.47
CA GLY A 242 -4.39 -34.94 35.56
C GLY A 242 -5.07 -36.29 35.30
N TYR A 243 -4.30 -37.25 34.80
CA TYR A 243 -4.02 -38.43 35.62
C TYR A 243 -2.52 -38.63 35.64
N GLY A 244 -1.94 -38.54 36.84
CA GLY A 244 -0.51 -38.71 37.04
C GLY A 244 -0.06 -40.08 36.56
N SER A 245 0.95 -40.10 35.70
CA SER A 245 1.83 -41.25 35.55
C SER A 245 2.75 -41.29 36.78
N GLY A 246 2.16 -41.57 37.94
CA GLY A 246 2.87 -42.09 39.09
C GLY A 246 3.08 -43.57 38.82
N GLY A 247 4.12 -43.89 38.05
CA GLY A 247 4.62 -45.26 37.92
C GLY A 247 5.18 -45.72 39.25
N SER A 248 4.29 -46.10 40.18
CA SER A 248 4.66 -46.84 41.37
C SER A 248 4.97 -48.26 40.93
N SER A 249 6.27 -48.57 40.95
CA SER A 249 6.83 -49.91 41.11
C SER A 249 5.86 -50.84 41.84
N MET A 250 5.40 -51.88 41.16
CA MET A 250 4.83 -53.05 41.81
C MET A 250 5.79 -54.21 41.57
N VAL A 251 6.60 -54.46 42.59
CA VAL A 251 7.30 -55.71 42.85
C VAL A 251 6.24 -56.75 43.19
N TYR A 252 6.21 -57.84 42.43
CA TYR A 252 5.90 -59.19 42.92
C TYR A 252 6.74 -60.18 42.12
#